data_AF-A0A536WBN2-F1
#
_entry.id   AF-A0A536WBN2-F1
#
_cell.length_a   1.000
_cell.length_b   1.000
_cell.length_c   1.000
_cell.angle_alpha   90.00
_cell.angle_beta   90.00
_cell.angle_gamma   90.00
#
_symmetry.space_group_name_H-M   'P 1'
#
loop_
_entity.id
_entity.type
_entity.pdbx_description
1 polymer ?
#
loop_
_entity_poly.entity_id
_entity_poly.type
_entity_poly.pdbx_seq_one_letter_code
_entity_poly.pdbx_strand_id
1 'polypeptide(L)' 'MAAVLDTAIGRMFPSAFGAKHPEVIAARKVALAAVDPQCFARACLALAALDLTRDAPKIKNPTLVLCGALDQTTPPAD' A
#
# COMPACT_ATOMS: atom_id res chain seq x y z
N MET A 1 -7.38 -13.48 -3.98
CA MET A 1 -7.15 -12.38 -3.02
C MET A 1 -7.01 -12.84 -1.58
N ALA A 2 -7.84 -13.78 -1.07
CA ALA A 2 -7.80 -14.21 0.33
C ALA A 2 -6.38 -14.56 0.86
N ALA A 3 -5.56 -15.26 0.07
CA ALA A 3 -4.22 -15.71 0.48
C ALA A 3 -3.22 -14.59 0.83
N VAL A 4 -3.43 -13.34 0.37
CA VAL A 4 -2.50 -12.22 0.60
C VAL A 4 -3.10 -11.14 1.49
N LEU A 5 -4.36 -11.30 1.90
CA LEU A 5 -5.15 -10.23 2.49
C LEU A 5 -4.64 -9.80 3.87
N ASP A 6 -4.35 -10.77 4.75
CA ASP A 6 -3.90 -10.47 6.11
C ASP A 6 -2.51 -9.84 6.12
N THR A 7 -1.60 -10.32 5.27
CA THR A 7 -0.28 -9.71 5.08
C THR A 7 -0.40 -8.29 4.54
N ALA A 8 -1.26 -8.06 3.55
CA ALA A 8 -1.48 -6.73 2.98
C ALA A 8 -2.01 -5.75 4.04
N ILE A 9 -3.00 -6.16 4.83
CA ILE A 9 -3.58 -5.33 5.90
C ILE A 9 -2.55 -5.02 6.99
N GLY A 10 -1.78 -6.02 7.43
CA GLY A 10 -0.76 -5.84 8.47
C GLY A 10 0.35 -4.84 8.07
N ARG A 11 0.63 -4.69 6.77
CA ARG A 11 1.58 -3.69 6.25
C ARG A 11 0.98 -2.30 6.04
N MET A 12 -0.34 -2.20 5.91
CA MET A 12 -1.06 -0.93 5.69
C MET A 12 -1.43 -0.22 7.00
N PHE A 13 -1.77 -0.97 8.05
CA PHE A 13 -2.27 -0.40 9.30
C PHE A 13 -1.43 -0.88 10.49
N PRO A 14 -0.92 0.04 11.32
CA PRO A 14 -0.32 -0.32 12.60
C PRO A 14 -1.29 -1.14 13.45
N SER A 15 -0.79 -2.15 14.15
CA SER A 15 -1.61 -3.04 14.98
C SER A 15 -2.48 -2.30 16.00
N ALA A 16 -1.92 -1.26 16.63
CA ALA A 16 -2.62 -0.42 17.59
C ALA A 16 -3.80 0.35 16.97
N PHE A 17 -3.70 0.75 15.69
CA PHE A 17 -4.81 1.38 14.96
C PHE A 17 -5.88 0.34 14.64
N GLY A 18 -5.48 -0.83 14.13
CA GLY A 18 -6.42 -1.91 13.78
C GLY A 18 -7.23 -2.41 14.98
N ALA A 19 -6.63 -2.46 16.18
CA ALA A 19 -7.31 -2.83 17.41
C ALA A 19 -8.37 -1.79 17.85
N LYS A 20 -8.14 -0.51 17.58
CA LYS A 20 -9.06 0.59 17.93
C LYS A 20 -10.16 0.83 16.89
N HIS A 21 -9.89 0.46 15.63
CA HIS A 21 -10.77 0.70 14.48
C HIS A 21 -11.02 -0.59 13.68
N PRO A 22 -11.56 -1.65 14.31
CA PRO A 22 -11.78 -2.93 13.64
C PRO A 22 -12.73 -2.82 12.43
N GLU A 23 -13.67 -1.87 12.46
CA GLU A 23 -14.59 -1.58 11.35
C GLU A 23 -13.88 -1.10 10.09
N VAL A 24 -12.84 -0.26 10.25
CA VAL A 24 -12.04 0.24 9.12
C VAL A 24 -11.24 -0.91 8.52
N ILE A 25 -10.66 -1.77 9.36
CA ILE A 25 -9.93 -2.96 8.92
C ILE A 25 -10.86 -3.92 8.17
N ALA A 26 -12.06 -4.17 8.71
CA ALA A 26 -13.04 -5.04 8.08
C ALA A 26 -13.49 -4.50 6.72
N ALA A 27 -13.82 -3.21 6.63
CA ALA A 27 -14.20 -2.56 5.36
C ALA A 27 -13.07 -2.66 4.32
N ARG A 28 -11.82 -2.46 4.73
CA ARG A 28 -10.67 -2.60 3.82
C ARG A 28 -10.47 -4.06 3.38
N LYS A 29 -10.65 -5.03 4.27
CA LYS A 29 -10.58 -6.46 3.94
C LYS A 29 -11.63 -6.84 2.89
N VAL A 30 -12.87 -6.38 3.07
CA VAL A 30 -13.96 -6.62 2.11
C VAL A 30 -13.62 -6.03 0.74
N ALA A 31 -13.15 -4.78 0.70
CA ALA A 31 -12.78 -4.12 -0.55
C ALA A 31 -11.66 -4.86 -1.30
N LEU A 32 -10.58 -5.25 -0.60
CA LEU A 32 -9.48 -6.00 -1.22
C LEU A 32 -9.90 -7.42 -1.65
N ALA A 33 -10.79 -8.07 -0.90
CA ALA A 33 -11.25 -9.41 -1.24
C ALA A 33 -12.01 -9.45 -2.58
N ALA A 34 -12.67 -8.35 -2.95
CA ALA A 34 -13.43 -8.21 -4.19
C ALA A 34 -12.55 -7.93 -5.43
N VAL A 35 -11.26 -7.66 -5.27
CA VAL A 35 -10.35 -7.37 -6.39
C VAL A 35 -10.07 -8.64 -7.20
N ASP A 36 -10.09 -8.53 -8.54
CA ASP A 36 -9.68 -9.61 -9.43
C ASP A 36 -8.21 -10.01 -9.16
N PRO A 37 -7.92 -11.27 -8.77
CA PRO A 37 -6.57 -11.68 -8.40
C PRO A 37 -5.56 -11.56 -9.54
N GLN A 38 -5.98 -11.79 -10.79
CA GLN A 38 -5.08 -11.74 -11.94
C GLN A 38 -4.70 -10.30 -12.28
N CYS A 39 -5.66 -9.37 -12.20
CA CYS A 39 -5.42 -7.94 -12.31
C CYS A 39 -4.48 -7.45 -11.22
N PHE A 40 -4.72 -7.84 -9.97
CA PHE A 40 -3.85 -7.49 -8.84
C PHE A 40 -2.42 -7.98 -9.08
N ALA A 41 -2.24 -9.24 -9.50
CA ALA A 41 -0.92 -9.79 -9.79
C ALA A 41 -0.20 -9.03 -10.92
N ARG A 42 -0.91 -8.69 -12.00
CA ARG A 42 -0.33 -7.87 -13.10
C ARG A 42 0.07 -6.48 -12.61
N ALA A 43 -0.73 -5.84 -11.75
CA ALA A 43 -0.39 -4.55 -11.16
C ALA A 43 0.86 -4.66 -10.26
N CYS A 44 0.97 -5.71 -9.44
CA CYS A 44 2.17 -5.97 -8.64
C CYS A 44 3.42 -6.15 -9.52
N LEU A 45 3.31 -6.89 -10.62
CA LEU A 45 4.42 -7.08 -11.56
C LEU A 45 4.82 -5.77 -12.26
N ALA A 46 3.85 -4.95 -12.65
CA ALA A 46 4.11 -3.64 -13.22
C ALA A 46 4.82 -2.71 -12.22
N LEU A 47 4.37 -2.68 -10.96
CA LEU A 47 5.02 -1.91 -9.90
C LEU A 47 6.42 -2.44 -9.56
N ALA A 48 6.62 -3.75 -9.56
CA ALA A 48 7.94 -4.34 -9.29
C ALA A 48 9.00 -3.97 -10.34
N ALA A 49 8.58 -3.68 -11.58
CA ALA A 49 9.44 -3.22 -12.66
C ALA A 49 9.56 -1.69 -12.76
N LEU A 50 8.81 -0.94 -11.95
CA LEU A 50 8.77 0.51 -12.01
C LEU A 50 9.87 1.12 -11.13
N ASP A 51 10.83 1.78 -11.76
CA ASP A 51 11.81 2.64 -11.08
C ASP A 51 11.71 4.07 -11.62
N LEU A 52 11.24 4.98 -10.77
CA LEU A 52 11.11 6.41 -11.08
C LEU A 52 12.18 7.27 -10.40
N THR A 53 13.19 6.66 -9.76
CA THR A 53 14.21 7.38 -8.98
C THR A 53 14.93 8.45 -9.80
N ARG A 54 15.21 8.13 -11.08
CA ARG A 54 15.88 9.06 -12.01
C ARG A 54 14.95 10.11 -12.62
N ASP A 55 13.64 9.86 -12.59
CA ASP A 55 12.64 10.75 -13.16
C ASP A 55 12.07 11.71 -12.12
N ALA A 56 12.05 11.34 -10.84
CA ALA A 56 11.54 12.19 -9.75
C ALA A 56 12.17 13.61 -9.72
N PRO A 57 13.49 13.80 -9.94
CA PRO A 57 14.08 15.15 -9.99
C PRO A 57 13.61 16.03 -11.18
N LYS A 58 12.94 15.43 -12.17
CA LYS A 58 12.39 16.15 -13.32
C LYS A 58 11.09 16.90 -12.97
N ILE A 59 10.41 16.54 -11.89
CA ILE A 59 9.20 17.24 -11.42
C ILE A 59 9.56 18.68 -11.06
N LYS A 60 8.88 19.67 -11.68
CA LYS A 60 9.10 21.12 -11.44
C LYS A 60 7.97 21.80 -10.70
N ASN A 61 6.85 21.11 -10.50
CA ASN A 61 5.69 21.66 -9.80
C ASN A 61 5.95 21.61 -8.29
N PRO A 62 5.47 22.60 -7.51
CA PRO A 62 5.45 22.50 -6.05
C PRO A 62 4.81 21.19 -5.62
N THR A 63 5.54 20.39 -4.82
CA THR A 63 5.15 19.02 -4.46
C THR A 63 5.19 18.85 -2.95
N LEU A 64 4.10 18.36 -2.37
CA LEU A 64 4.02 17.93 -0.97
C LEU A 64 4.22 16.41 -0.91
N VAL A 65 5.18 15.95 -0.11
CA VAL A 65 5.42 14.53 0.15
C VAL A 65 5.01 14.22 1.59
N LEU A 66 4.11 13.25 1.76
CA LEU A 66 3.62 12.77 3.05
C LEU A 66 4.00 11.30 3.19
N CYS A 67 4.62 10.95 4.31
CA CYS A 67 4.94 9.56 4.61
C CYS A 67 4.57 9.24 6.07
N GLY A 68 4.08 8.03 6.30
CA GLY A 68 3.79 7.53 7.64
C GLY A 68 5.04 6.94 8.28
N ALA A 69 5.36 7.37 9.50
CA ALA A 69 6.52 6.85 10.25
C ALA A 69 6.47 5.33 10.51
N LEU A 70 5.29 4.72 10.44
CA LEU A 70 5.06 3.28 10.63
C LEU A 70 4.67 2.56 9.33
N ASP A 71 4.81 3.19 8.17
CA ASP A 71 4.48 2.59 6.89
C ASP A 71 5.46 1.44 6.57
N GLN A 72 4.93 0.25 6.30
CA GLN A 72 5.69 -0.94 5.90
C GLN A 72 5.48 -1.31 4.42
N THR A 73 4.69 -0.53 3.70
CA THR A 73 4.42 -0.67 2.27
C THR A 73 5.31 0.27 1.46
N THR A 74 5.40 1.53 1.88
CA THR A 74 6.22 2.60 1.28
C THR A 74 6.94 3.38 2.40
N PRO A 75 8.00 2.82 2.99
CA PRO A 75 8.63 3.38 4.18
C PRO A 75 9.28 4.76 3.92
N PRO A 76 9.47 5.60 4.96
CA PRO A 76 10.04 6.94 4.82
C PRO A 76 11.51 6.96 4.39
N ALA A 77 12.21 5.84 4.61
CA ALA A 77 13.58 5.61 4.17
C ALA A 77 13.75 4.11 3.87
N ASP A 78 14.74 3.80 3.04
CA ASP A 78 15.21 2.43 2.77
C ASP A 78 15.92 1.82 4.00
#